data_AF-A0A924UEE1-F1
#
_entry.id   AF-A0A924UEE1-F1
#
_cell.length_a   1.000
_cell.length_b   1.000
_cell.length_c   1.000
_cell.angle_alpha   90.00
_cell.angle_beta   90.00
_cell.angle_gamma   90.00
#
_symmetry.space_group_name_H-M   'P 1'
#
loop_
_entity.id
_entity.type
_entity.pdbx_description
1 polymer ?
#
loop_
_entity_poly.entity_id
_entity_poly.type
_entity_poly.pdbx_seq_one_letter_code
_entity_poly.pdbx_strand_id
1 'polypeptide(L)'
;LPAVLPNIVTAMRQMLAMAWTYLVIAEIVASTTGIGAMMVRARRFLHTDEILAGIIVIGALGLLFDMAFAVLHRRLFPYLQEAR
;
A
#
# COMPACT_ATOMS: atom_id res chain seq x y z
N LEU A 1 -5.30 14.28 -28.73
CA LEU A 1 -5.47 13.33 -27.60
C LEU A 1 -4.29 13.26 -26.59
N PRO A 2 -3.45 14.30 -26.35
CA PRO A 2 -2.49 14.28 -25.22
C PRO A 2 -3.04 14.83 -23.89
N ALA A 3 -4.19 15.51 -23.91
CA ALA A 3 -4.78 16.17 -22.73
C ALA A 3 -5.37 15.20 -21.68
N VAL A 4 -5.63 13.93 -22.03
CA VAL A 4 -6.27 12.95 -21.12
C VAL A 4 -5.25 12.15 -20.30
N LEU A 5 -3.99 12.09 -20.74
CA LEU A 5 -2.90 11.36 -20.07
C LEU A 5 -2.67 11.77 -18.60
N PRO A 6 -2.67 13.06 -18.22
CA PRO A 6 -2.49 13.47 -16.81
C PRO A 6 -3.62 12.97 -15.92
N ASN A 7 -4.83 12.85 -16.48
CA ASN A 7 -6.02 12.44 -15.76
C ASN A 7 -6.02 10.93 -15.50
N ILE A 8 -5.59 10.12 -16.48
CA ILE A 8 -5.43 8.67 -16.33
C ILE A 8 -4.37 8.36 -15.27
N VAL A 9 -3.23 9.06 -15.29
CA VAL A 9 -2.16 8.87 -14.30
C VAL A 9 -2.65 9.20 -12.89
N THR A 10 -3.43 10.27 -12.74
CA THR A 10 -4.03 10.64 -11.46
C THR A 10 -5.02 9.58 -10.98
N ALA A 11 -5.85 9.04 -11.88
CA ALA A 11 -6.77 7.96 -11.57
C ALA A 11 -6.04 6.66 -11.20
N MET A 12 -4.94 6.32 -11.86
CA MET A 12 -4.12 5.16 -11.51
C MET A 12 -3.52 5.29 -10.11
N ARG A 13 -2.96 6.45 -9.75
CA ARG A 13 -2.46 6.71 -8.39
C ARG A 13 -3.57 6.53 -7.35
N GLN A 14 -4.76 7.04 -7.63
CA GLN A 14 -5.92 6.89 -6.74
C GLN A 14 -6.34 5.42 -6.59
N MET A 15 -6.40 4.66 -7.69
CA MET A 15 -6.75 3.24 -7.68
C MET A 15 -5.71 2.40 -6.94
N LEU A 16 -4.43 2.77 -7.00
CA LEU A 16 -3.35 2.09 -6.27
C LEU A 16 -3.44 2.31 -4.75
N ALA A 17 -3.74 3.53 -4.30
CA ALA A 17 -3.99 3.80 -2.88
C ALA A 17 -5.18 2.97 -2.35
N MET A 18 -6.23 2.85 -3.17
CA MET A 18 -7.38 1.97 -2.87
C MET A 18 -6.96 0.50 -2.83
N ALA A 19 -6.19 0.03 -3.82
CA ALA A 19 -5.72 -1.35 -3.90
C ALA A 19 -4.88 -1.76 -2.69
N TRP A 20 -4.01 -0.87 -2.20
CA TRP A 20 -3.25 -1.08 -0.96
C TRP A 20 -4.17 -1.32 0.23
N THR A 21 -5.19 -0.47 0.41
CA THR A 21 -6.15 -0.61 1.50
C THR A 21 -6.93 -1.93 1.40
N TYR A 22 -7.33 -2.32 0.19
CA TYR A 22 -7.99 -3.60 -0.04
C TYR A 22 -7.09 -4.80 0.26
N LEU A 23 -5.80 -4.74 -0.06
CA LEU A 23 -4.84 -5.80 0.27
C LEU A 23 -4.71 -5.98 1.78
N VAL A 24 -4.64 -4.88 2.54
CA VAL A 24 -4.63 -4.92 4.01
C VAL A 24 -5.93 -5.53 4.55
N ILE A 25 -7.09 -5.15 4.01
CA ILE A 25 -8.38 -5.73 4.41
C ILE A 25 -8.42 -7.22 4.10
N ALA A 26 -7.96 -7.63 2.91
CA ALA A 26 -7.91 -9.03 2.49
C ALA A 26 -7.03 -9.85 3.44
N GLU A 27 -5.88 -9.32 3.83
CA GLU A 27 -4.99 -9.96 4.81
C GLU A 27 -5.69 -10.14 6.17
N ILE A 28 -6.44 -9.14 6.64
CA ILE A 28 -7.15 -9.22 7.94
C ILE A 28 -8.31 -10.21 7.90
N VAL A 29 -9.04 -10.30 6.78
CA VAL A 29 -10.25 -11.11 6.66
C VAL A 29 -9.96 -12.57 6.30
N ALA A 30 -8.99 -12.81 5.42
CA ALA A 30 -8.73 -14.14 4.87
C ALA A 30 -7.55 -14.87 5.54
N SER A 31 -6.65 -14.16 6.23
CA SER A 31 -5.44 -14.77 6.79
C SER A 31 -5.64 -15.26 8.22
N THR A 32 -5.48 -16.56 8.43
CA THR A 32 -5.33 -17.16 9.77
C THR A 32 -3.89 -17.08 10.29
N THR A 33 -2.93 -16.87 9.38
CA THR A 33 -1.49 -16.74 9.62
C THR A 33 -0.94 -15.56 8.83
N GLY A 34 -0.83 -14.41 9.50
CA GLY A 34 -0.39 -13.13 8.92
C GLY A 34 -0.23 -12.06 10.00
N ILE A 35 0.16 -10.84 9.62
CA ILE A 35 0.40 -9.74 10.56
C ILE A 35 -0.91 -9.33 11.27
N GLY A 36 -2.02 -9.28 10.51
CA GLY A 36 -3.35 -9.00 11.08
C GLY A 36 -3.78 -10.06 12.09
N ALA A 37 -3.60 -11.33 11.77
CA ALA A 37 -3.90 -12.44 12.68
C ALA A 37 -2.99 -12.46 13.92
N MET A 38 -1.72 -12.08 13.77
CA MET A 38 -0.78 -11.92 14.89
C MET A 38 -1.26 -10.83 15.86
N MET A 39 -1.60 -9.64 15.36
CA MET A 39 -2.14 -8.55 16.19
C MET A 39 -3.46 -8.94 16.89
N VAL A 40 -4.31 -9.70 16.20
CA VAL A 40 -5.57 -10.23 16.75
C VAL A 40 -5.36 -11.27 17.85
N ARG A 41 -4.24 -12.00 17.84
CA ARG A 41 -3.85 -12.90 18.94
C ARG A 41 -3.16 -12.13 20.07
N ALA A 42 -2.25 -11.23 19.75
CA ALA A 42 -1.55 -10.37 20.72
C ALA A 42 -2.52 -9.56 21.59
N ARG A 43 -3.60 -9.01 21.00
CA ARG A 43 -4.66 -8.30 21.75
C ARG A 43 -5.35 -9.18 22.80
N ARG A 44 -5.43 -10.49 22.56
CA ARG A 44 -6.08 -11.45 23.46
C ARG A 44 -5.24 -11.74 24.71
N PHE A 45 -3.93 -11.58 24.59
CA PHE A 45 -2.96 -11.78 25.66
C PHE A 45 -2.39 -10.47 26.22
N LEU A 46 -2.92 -9.31 25.79
CA LEU A 46 -2.46 -7.96 26.19
C LEU A 46 -0.96 -7.69 25.91
N HIS A 47 -0.36 -8.41 24.95
CA HIS A 47 1.01 -8.16 24.47
C HIS A 47 1.04 -6.91 23.60
N THR A 48 1.12 -5.76 24.27
CA THR A 48 1.09 -4.44 23.63
C THR A 48 2.30 -4.22 22.71
N ASP A 49 3.43 -4.84 23.04
CA ASP A 49 4.66 -4.88 22.26
C ASP A 49 4.47 -5.53 20.88
N GLU A 50 3.80 -6.68 20.81
CA GLU A 50 3.48 -7.34 19.53
C GLU A 50 2.49 -6.53 18.69
N ILE A 51 1.52 -5.87 19.32
CA ILE A 51 0.57 -5.00 18.61
C ILE A 51 1.30 -3.81 18.01
N LEU A 52 2.17 -3.15 18.78
CA LEU A 52 2.94 -2.00 18.33
C LEU A 52 3.87 -2.38 17.17
N ALA A 53 4.56 -3.51 17.28
CA ALA A 53 5.38 -4.05 16.20
C ALA A 53 4.54 -4.29 14.94
N GLY A 54 3.34 -4.86 15.06
CA GLY A 54 2.42 -5.05 13.93
C GLY A 54 2.00 -3.74 13.25
N ILE A 55 1.68 -2.69 14.03
CA ILE A 55 1.36 -1.35 13.48
C ILE A 55 2.55 -0.79 12.71
N ILE A 56 3.76 -0.87 13.28
CA ILE A 56 4.98 -0.37 12.64
C ILE A 56 5.24 -1.12 11.33
N VAL A 57 5.10 -2.45 11.33
CA VAL A 57 5.32 -3.27 10.13
C VAL A 57 4.31 -2.94 9.03
N ILE A 58 3.02 -2.80 9.35
CA ILE A 58 1.99 -2.41 8.37
C ILE A 58 2.26 -1.01 7.82
N GLY A 59 2.63 -0.05 8.68
CA GLY A 59 3.02 1.29 8.25
C GLY A 59 4.24 1.30 7.34
N ALA A 60 5.27 0.51 7.69
CA ALA A 60 6.48 0.37 6.89
C ALA A 60 6.20 -0.32 5.54
N LEU A 61 5.35 -1.35 5.51
CA LEU A 61 4.91 -1.98 4.27
C LEU A 61 4.12 -0.99 3.40
N GLY A 62 3.25 -0.17 3.99
CA GLY A 62 2.54 0.88 3.27
C GLY A 62 3.49 1.90 2.64
N LEU A 63 4.52 2.33 3.37
CA LEU A 63 5.54 3.23 2.86
C LEU A 63 6.40 2.56 1.76
N LEU A 64 6.77 1.29 1.94
CA LEU A 64 7.49 0.52 0.93
C LEU A 64 6.68 0.37 -0.35
N PHE A 65 5.37 0.12 -0.25
CA PHE A 65 4.49 0.08 -1.39
C PHE A 65 4.37 1.45 -2.07
N ASP A 66 4.19 2.52 -1.30
CA ASP A 66 4.18 3.89 -1.84
C ASP A 66 5.48 4.22 -2.60
N MET A 67 6.63 3.89 -2.03
CA MET A 67 7.94 4.07 -2.67
C MET A 67 8.13 3.17 -3.90
N ALA A 68 7.78 1.89 -3.81
CA ALA A 68 7.85 0.96 -4.93
C ALA A 68 6.99 1.46 -6.10
N PHE A 69 5.81 2.01 -5.81
CA PHE A 69 4.93 2.61 -6.81
C PHE A 69 5.46 3.94 -7.34
N ALA A 70 6.07 4.80 -6.53
CA ALA A 70 6.73 6.02 -7.01
C ALA A 70 7.86 5.69 -8.00
N VAL A 71 8.62 4.62 -7.72
CA VAL A 71 9.67 4.11 -8.61
C VAL A 71 9.08 3.47 -9.87
N LEU A 72 8.06 2.63 -9.74
CA LEU A 72 7.38 1.99 -10.86
C LEU A 72 6.73 3.03 -11.79
N HIS A 73 6.15 4.08 -11.23
CA HIS A 73 5.59 5.22 -11.95
C HIS A 73 6.66 5.95 -12.76
N ARG A 74 7.83 6.21 -12.16
CA ARG A 74 9.00 6.78 -12.85
C ARG A 74 9.52 5.88 -13.99
N ARG A 75 9.43 4.56 -13.82
CA ARG A 75 9.91 3.56 -14.80
C ARG A 75 8.93 3.32 -15.96
N LEU A 76 7.62 3.35 -15.71
CA LEU A 76 6.59 3.08 -16.73
C LEU A 76 6.27 4.29 -17.61
N PHE A 77 6.49 5.52 -17.12
CA PHE A 77 6.21 6.74 -17.88
C PHE A 77 7.41 7.71 -17.96
N PRO A 78 8.56 7.30 -18.54
CA PRO A 78 9.65 8.23 -18.85
C PRO A 78 9.26 9.25 -19.94
N TYR A 79 8.28 8.94 -20.80
CA TYR A 79 7.89 9.75 -21.96
C TYR A 79 7.03 11.00 -21.64
N LEU A 80 6.60 11.18 -20.38
CA LEU A 80 5.87 12.39 -19.94
C LEU A 80 6.81 13.52 -19.46
N GLN A 81 8.12 13.26 -19.37
CA GLN A 81 9.11 14.30 -19.05
C GLN A 81 9.53 15.14 -20.27
N GLU A 82 9.34 14.65 -21.50
CA GLU A 82 9.75 15.35 -22.72
C GLU A 82 8.75 16.42 -23.21
N ALA A 83 7.55 16.51 -22.61
CA ALA A 83 6.54 17.49 -23.00
C ALA A 83 6.53 18.75 -22.11
N ARG A 84 7.69 19.12 -21.54
CA ARG A 84 7.88 20.42 -20.88
C ARG A 84 8.64 21.36 -21.79
#